data_AF-A0A7C3IZ90-F1
#
_entry.id   AF-A0A7C3IZ90-F1
#
_cell.length_a   1.000
_cell.length_b   1.000
_cell.length_c   1.000
_cell.angle_alpha   90.00
_cell.angle_beta   90.00
_cell.angle_gamma   90.00
#
_symmetry.space_group_name_H-M   'P 1'
#
loop_
_entity.id
_entity.type
_entity.pdbx_description
1 polymer ?
#
loop_
_entity_poly.entity_id
_entity_poly.type
_entity_poly.pdbx_seq_one_letter_code
_entity_poly.pdbx_strand_id
1 'polypeptide(L)' 'MVRGGSWSSLPRYLRSAVRLSTHPGSRDLNGGFRLVLAPGP' A
#
# COMPACT_ATOMS: atom_id res chain seq x y z
N MET A 1 -4.20 3.74 4.57
CA MET A 1 -3.56 4.26 3.33
C MET A 1 -2.62 3.18 2.81
N VAL A 2 -2.67 2.87 1.51
CA VAL A 2 -1.81 1.86 0.87
C VAL A 2 -0.73 2.55 0.02
N ARG A 3 0.46 1.95 -0.09
CA ARG A 3 1.60 2.45 -0.89
C ARG A 3 2.27 1.32 -1.67
N GLY A 4 2.99 1.69 -2.72
CA GLY A 4 3.82 0.77 -3.53
C GLY A 4 3.11 0.12 -4.71
N GLY A 5 1.77 0.16 -4.76
CA GLY A 5 0.99 -0.42 -5.86
C GLY A 5 1.02 -1.94 -5.90
N SER A 6 0.50 -2.50 -6.99
CA SER A 6 0.36 -3.93 -7.28
C SER A 6 0.66 -4.22 -8.76
N TRP A 7 0.58 -5.48 -9.17
CA TRP A 7 0.86 -5.90 -10.56
C TRP A 7 -0.03 -5.22 -11.62
N SER A 8 -1.26 -4.82 -11.25
CA SER A 8 -2.20 -4.13 -12.15
C SER A 8 -2.11 -2.61 -12.07
N SER A 9 -1.23 -2.07 -11.23
CA SER A 9 -1.11 -0.63 -11.02
C SER A 9 -0.38 0.05 -12.17
N LEU A 10 -0.94 1.14 -12.68
CA LEU A 10 -0.27 1.97 -13.69
C LEU A 10 1.04 2.56 -13.14
N PRO A 11 2.11 2.67 -13.95
CA PRO A 11 3.42 3.16 -13.51
C PRO A 11 3.38 4.52 -12.80
N ARG A 12 2.46 5.41 -13.18
CA ARG A 12 2.30 6.74 -12.55
C ARG A 12 1.94 6.69 -11.06
N TYR A 13 1.37 5.56 -10.60
CA TYR A 13 0.93 5.33 -9.22
C TYR A 13 1.96 4.59 -8.36
N LEU A 14 3.08 4.14 -8.94
CA LEU A 14 4.12 3.39 -8.21
C LEU A 14 5.14 4.30 -7.49
N ARG A 15 4.99 5.62 -7.58
CA ARG A 15 5.90 6.57 -6.93
C ARG A 15 5.71 6.55 -5.40
N SER A 16 6.81 6.64 -4.65
CA SER A 16 6.79 6.64 -3.18
C SER A 16 5.94 7.76 -2.56
N ALA A 17 5.75 8.87 -3.28
CA ALA A 17 4.91 9.98 -2.86
C ALA A 17 3.39 9.69 -2.99
N VAL A 18 2.99 8.70 -3.77
CA VAL A 18 1.58 8.37 -4.00
C VAL A 18 0.99 7.69 -2.76
N ARG A 19 -0.19 8.18 -2.34
CA ARG A 19 -0.94 7.69 -1.19
C ARG A 19 -2.34 7.33 -1.64
N LEU A 20 -2.62 6.03 -1.75
CA LEU A 20 -3.95 5.57 -2.13
C LEU A 20 -4.83 5.49 -0.88
N SER A 21 -5.98 6.14 -0.97
CA SER A 21 -7.05 6.03 0.03
C SER A 21 -7.96 4.88 -0.38
N THR A 22 -8.04 3.88 0.49
CA THR A 22 -8.96 2.74 0.35
C THR A 22 -9.81 2.67 1.60
N HIS A 23 -11.08 2.28 1.45
CA HIS A 23 -11.94 2.07 2.60
C HIS A 23 -11.36 0.93 3.46
N PRO A 24 -11.32 1.04 4.80
CA PRO A 24 -10.70 0.02 5.65
C PRO A 24 -11.29 -1.39 5.51
N GLY A 25 -12.58 -1.49 5.15
CA GLY A 25 -13.25 -2.77 4.86
C GLY A 25 -13.06 -3.30 3.43
N SER A 26 -12.35 -2.58 2.55
CA SER A 26 -12.11 -3.04 1.18
C SER A 26 -11.16 -4.24 1.17
N ARG A 27 -11.62 -5.36 0.61
CA ARG A 27 -10.83 -6.58 0.41
C ARG A 27 -10.34 -6.60 -1.04
N ASP A 28 -9.07 -6.29 -1.24
CA ASP A 28 -8.40 -6.36 -2.54
C ASP A 28 -7.51 -7.60 -2.60
N LEU A 29 -7.64 -8.40 -3.66
CA LEU A 29 -6.79 -9.57 -3.90
C LEU A 29 -5.32 -9.19 -4.20
N ASN A 30 -5.10 -7.93 -4.60
CA ASN A 30 -3.80 -7.42 -5.01
C ASN A 30 -3.16 -6.52 -3.94
N GLY A 31 -3.85 -6.31 -2.82
CA GLY A 31 -3.39 -5.50 -1.69
C GLY A 31 -2.87 -6.35 -0.53
N GLY A 32 -2.12 -5.73 0.37
CA GLY A 32 -1.59 -6.39 1.57
C GLY A 32 -0.91 -5.41 2.52
N PHE A 33 -0.27 -5.96 3.56
CA PHE A 33 0.50 -5.19 4.54
C PHE A 33 1.94 -5.71 4.63
N ARG A 34 2.86 -4.82 5.01
CA ARG A 34 4.23 -5.18 5.35
C ARG A 34 4.41 -4.92 6.84
N LEU A 35 4.96 -5.90 7.54
CA LEU A 35 5.30 -5.76 8.95
C LEU A 35 6.46 -4.78 9.12
N VAL A 36 6.47 -4.09 10.25
CA VAL A 36 7.59 -3.28 10.71
C VAL A 36 7.81 -3.60 12.18
N LEU A 37 9.08 -3.75 12.58
CA LEU A 37 9.42 -3.86 13.99
C LEU A 37 9.14 -2.52 14.67
N ALA A 38 8.56 -2.54 15.87
CA ALA A 38 8.47 -1.34 16.67
C ALA A 38 9.88 -0.77 16.93
N PRO A 39 10.05 0.55 17.09
CA PRO A 39 11.34 1.10 17.50
C PRO A 39 11.84 0.38 18.77
N GLY A 40 13.12 -0.01 18.76
CA GLY A 40 13.76 -0.54 19.96
C GLY A 40 13.89 0.54 21.05
N PRO A 41 14.16 0.13 22.31
CA PRO A 41 14.46 1.07 23.39
C PRO A 41 15.70 1.93 23.08
#